data_AF-A0A1E3GZV2-F1
#
_entry.id   AF-A0A1E3GZV2-F1
#
_cell.length_a   1.000
_cell.length_b   1.000
_cell.length_c   1.000
_cell.angle_alpha   90.00
_cell.angle_beta   90.00
_cell.angle_gamma   90.00
#
_symmetry.space_group_name_H-M   'P 1'
#
loop_
_entity.id
_entity.type
_entity.pdbx_description
1 polymer ?
#
loop_
_entity_poly.entity_id
_entity_poly.type
_entity_poly.pdbx_seq_one_letter_code
_entity_poly.pdbx_strand_id
1 'polypeptide(L)'
;MYLFRVVYYSRNAVKKLGLPFSAEIRAIMSSCARHNTPAGLTGALVFNEQYFAQILEGSRNEVSKALWRIGADRRHEDMVIMEAEAVPCRRFENWSLGYVGHSEDMDALYLKFGITVGFDPARMTAASLVGFVSELVRLGGGVRHLSGGVAQPALRMPGRVTADDGVGSVAN
;
A
#
# COMPACT_ATOMS: atom_id res chain seq x y z
N MET A 1 4.22 -5.35 -28.32
CA MET A 1 4.77 -5.01 -26.98
C MET A 1 3.86 -5.67 -25.95
N TYR A 2 4.39 -6.39 -24.96
CA TYR A 2 3.57 -7.07 -23.93
C TYR A 2 3.51 -6.25 -22.65
N LEU A 3 2.45 -6.46 -21.87
CA LEU A 3 2.27 -5.88 -20.55
C LEU A 3 3.09 -6.68 -19.53
N PHE A 4 3.76 -5.99 -18.61
CA PHE A 4 4.62 -6.58 -17.59
C PHE A 4 4.13 -6.15 -16.20
N ARG A 5 4.11 -7.09 -15.26
CA ARG A 5 3.76 -6.84 -13.87
C ARG A 5 4.93 -7.21 -12.96
N VAL A 6 5.16 -6.37 -11.95
CA VAL A 6 6.02 -6.71 -10.81
C VAL A 6 5.20 -6.58 -9.53
N VAL A 7 5.38 -7.57 -8.65
CA VAL A 7 4.84 -7.60 -7.29
C VAL A 7 6.02 -7.65 -6.34
N TYR A 8 6.08 -6.72 -5.40
CA TYR A 8 7.12 -6.71 -4.38
C TYR A 8 6.57 -6.27 -3.02
N TYR A 9 7.30 -6.59 -1.96
CA TYR A 9 7.11 -6.00 -0.64
C TYR A 9 8.44 -5.53 -0.06
N SER A 10 8.38 -4.69 0.95
CA SER A 10 9.55 -4.22 1.69
C SER A 10 9.16 -3.84 3.12
N ARG A 11 10.13 -3.73 4.02
CA ARG A 11 9.89 -3.24 5.38
C ARG A 11 9.69 -1.74 5.38
N ASN A 12 8.72 -1.28 6.15
CA ASN A 12 8.44 0.13 6.35
C ASN A 12 9.50 0.76 7.26
N ALA A 13 10.32 1.65 6.70
CA ALA A 13 11.40 2.35 7.40
C ALA A 13 11.08 3.83 7.65
N VAL A 14 9.86 4.29 7.36
CA VAL A 14 9.48 5.72 7.49
C VAL A 14 9.72 6.26 8.90
N LYS A 15 9.45 5.45 9.94
CA LYS A 15 9.68 5.84 11.35
C LYS A 15 11.15 6.20 11.61
N LYS A 16 12.10 5.62 10.87
CA LYS A 16 13.54 5.88 11.02
C LYS A 16 13.96 7.27 10.51
N LEU A 17 13.12 7.92 9.71
CA LEU A 17 13.41 9.24 9.14
C LEU A 17 13.14 10.40 10.11
N GLY A 18 12.46 10.15 11.24
CA GLY A 18 12.10 11.19 12.21
C GLY A 18 11.07 12.21 11.71
N LEU A 19 10.44 11.95 10.56
CA LEU A 19 9.45 12.83 9.93
C LEU A 19 8.01 12.33 10.18
N PRO A 20 7.00 13.21 10.11
CA PRO A 20 5.61 12.80 10.27
C PRO A 20 5.21 11.76 9.23
N PHE A 21 4.78 10.59 9.69
CA PHE A 21 4.40 9.46 8.83
C PHE A 21 3.41 9.86 7.73
N SER A 22 2.39 10.65 8.06
CA SER A 22 1.38 11.11 7.10
C SER A 22 1.97 12.02 6.00
N ALA A 23 3.03 12.78 6.28
CA ALA A 23 3.71 13.62 5.30
C ALA A 23 4.50 12.76 4.31
N GLU A 24 5.18 11.73 4.79
CA GLU A 24 5.92 10.80 3.95
C GLU A 24 5.00 9.99 3.03
N ILE A 25 3.86 9.51 3.53
CA ILE A 25 2.85 8.84 2.69
C ILE A 25 2.32 9.80 1.61
N ARG A 26 2.07 11.07 1.93
CA ARG A 26 1.68 12.08 0.92
C ARG A 26 2.79 12.28 -0.12
N ALA A 27 4.05 12.34 0.30
CA ALA A 27 5.18 12.47 -0.61
C ALA A 27 5.32 11.24 -1.54
N ILE A 28 5.05 10.03 -1.04
CA ILE A 28 4.99 8.81 -1.86
C ILE A 28 3.87 8.94 -2.91
N MET A 29 2.66 9.34 -2.51
CA MET A 29 1.55 9.54 -3.46
C MET A 29 1.88 10.56 -4.54
N SER A 30 2.43 11.71 -4.15
CA SER A 30 2.83 12.74 -5.10
C SER A 30 3.94 12.24 -6.03
N SER A 31 4.87 11.42 -5.54
CA SER A 31 5.89 10.78 -6.39
C SER A 31 5.27 9.82 -7.39
N CYS A 32 4.32 8.98 -6.97
CA CYS A 32 3.62 8.06 -7.86
C CYS A 32 2.86 8.82 -8.96
N ALA A 33 2.10 9.86 -8.60
CA ALA A 33 1.38 10.68 -9.57
C ALA A 33 2.29 11.35 -10.60
N ARG A 34 3.46 11.86 -10.16
CA ARG A 34 4.42 12.53 -11.04
C ARG A 34 5.14 11.58 -11.99
N HIS A 35 5.47 10.36 -11.55
CA HIS A 35 6.32 9.46 -12.32
C HIS A 35 5.53 8.37 -13.06
N ASN A 36 4.46 7.84 -12.47
CA ASN A 36 3.80 6.65 -12.98
C ASN A 36 2.80 6.97 -14.09
N THR A 37 1.97 8.02 -13.90
CA THR A 37 0.96 8.41 -14.89
C THR A 37 1.58 8.76 -16.24
N PRO A 38 2.63 9.62 -16.34
CA PRO A 38 3.24 9.94 -17.64
C PRO A 38 3.97 8.75 -18.27
N ALA A 39 4.40 7.77 -17.45
CA ALA A 39 5.08 6.55 -17.91
C ALA A 39 4.12 5.41 -18.28
N GLY A 40 2.80 5.63 -18.19
CA GLY A 40 1.79 4.59 -18.46
C GLY A 40 1.82 3.43 -17.47
N LEU A 41 2.33 3.68 -16.25
CA LEU A 41 2.35 2.73 -15.15
C LEU A 41 1.08 2.84 -14.32
N THR A 42 0.43 1.70 -14.10
CA THR A 42 -0.71 1.56 -13.17
C THR A 42 -0.34 0.59 -12.07
N GLY A 43 -1.22 0.43 -11.07
CA GLY A 43 -0.95 -0.47 -9.97
C GLY A 43 -1.55 -0.03 -8.65
N ALA A 44 -1.06 -0.66 -7.59
CA ALA A 44 -1.51 -0.36 -6.24
C ALA A 44 -0.34 -0.41 -5.26
N LEU A 45 -0.36 0.48 -4.28
CA LEU A 45 0.52 0.44 -3.12
C LEU A 45 -0.36 0.23 -1.88
N VAL A 46 -0.07 -0.80 -1.10
CA VAL A 46 -0.67 -1.02 0.21
C VAL A 46 0.40 -1.02 1.27
N PHE A 47 0.04 -0.55 2.47
CA PHE A 47 1.00 -0.49 3.56
C PHE A 47 0.34 -0.57 4.93
N ASN A 48 1.11 -1.03 5.91
CA ASN A 48 0.80 -0.95 7.32
C ASN A 48 2.03 -0.42 8.08
N GLU A 49 2.06 -0.59 9.41
CA GLU A 49 3.19 -0.15 10.22
C GLU A 49 4.50 -0.90 9.95
N GLN A 50 4.43 -2.10 9.37
CA GLN A 50 5.57 -3.00 9.22
C GLN A 50 6.03 -3.12 7.76
N TYR A 51 5.12 -3.08 6.80
CA TYR A 51 5.39 -3.40 5.41
C TYR A 51 4.79 -2.39 4.43
N PHE A 52 5.50 -2.23 3.32
CA PHE A 52 4.93 -1.80 2.04
C PHE A 52 4.78 -3.02 1.14
N ALA A 53 3.70 -3.07 0.36
CA ALA A 53 3.59 -4.00 -0.76
C ALA A 53 3.01 -3.28 -1.98
N GLN A 54 3.61 -3.51 -3.13
CA GLN A 54 3.28 -2.78 -4.34
C GLN A 54 3.17 -3.70 -5.55
N ILE A 55 2.17 -3.41 -6.37
CA ILE A 55 1.98 -4.02 -7.67
C ILE A 55 2.15 -2.91 -8.71
N LEU A 56 3.02 -3.14 -9.70
CA LEU A 56 3.32 -2.22 -10.80
C LEU A 56 3.01 -2.90 -12.13
N GLU A 57 2.22 -2.26 -12.98
CA GLU A 57 1.83 -2.77 -14.30
C GLU A 57 2.15 -1.76 -15.40
N GLY A 58 2.81 -2.20 -16.47
CA GLY A 58 3.11 -1.35 -17.62
C GLY A 58 4.11 -1.98 -18.58
N SER A 59 4.84 -1.15 -19.33
CA SER A 59 5.92 -1.68 -20.18
C SER A 59 7.07 -2.20 -19.30
N ARG A 60 7.76 -3.27 -19.72
CA ARG A 60 8.90 -3.80 -18.97
C ARG A 60 9.95 -2.72 -18.67
N ASN A 61 10.24 -1.85 -19.65
CA ASN A 61 11.23 -0.78 -19.48
C ASN A 61 10.83 0.23 -18.39
N GLU A 62 9.58 0.71 -18.42
CA GLU A 62 9.11 1.67 -17.42
C GLU A 62 8.97 1.05 -16.03
N VAL A 63 8.57 -0.23 -15.94
CA VAL A 63 8.57 -0.98 -14.66
C VAL A 63 9.99 -1.11 -14.11
N SER A 64 10.98 -1.46 -14.94
CA SER A 64 12.38 -1.54 -14.52
C SER A 64 12.92 -0.19 -14.03
N LYS A 65 12.63 0.92 -14.73
CA LYS A 65 13.02 2.27 -14.28
C LYS A 65 12.36 2.65 -12.95
N ALA A 66 11.09 2.28 -12.77
CA ALA A 66 10.40 2.51 -11.51
C ALA A 66 11.04 1.73 -10.36
N LEU A 67 11.36 0.45 -10.56
CA LEU A 67 12.03 -0.38 -9.55
C LEU A 67 13.39 0.18 -9.14
N TRP A 68 14.19 0.71 -10.06
CA TRP A 68 15.46 1.36 -9.73
C TRP A 68 15.28 2.56 -8.80
N ARG A 69 14.31 3.44 -9.10
CA ARG A 69 14.00 4.60 -8.25
C ARG A 69 13.47 4.16 -6.88
N ILE A 70 12.60 3.16 -6.87
CA ILE A 70 12.01 2.60 -5.65
C ILE A 70 13.10 1.98 -4.79
N GLY A 71 13.98 1.14 -5.34
CA GLY A 71 15.04 0.48 -4.58
C GLY A 71 16.03 1.42 -3.89
N ALA A 72 16.17 2.66 -4.38
CA ALA A 72 17.00 3.70 -3.76
C ALA A 72 16.27 4.54 -2.69
N ASP A 73 14.97 4.33 -2.49
CA ASP A 73 14.14 5.11 -1.57
C ASP A 73 14.39 4.72 -0.11
N ARG A 74 14.81 5.69 0.73
CA ARG A 74 15.16 5.47 2.13
C ARG A 74 13.96 5.22 3.05
N ARG A 75 12.73 5.34 2.54
CA ARG A 75 11.48 5.11 3.30
C ARG A 75 11.17 3.64 3.53
N HIS A 76 11.89 2.75 2.86
CA HIS A 76 11.75 1.31 3.00
C HIS A 76 13.10 0.61 2.92
N GLU A 77 13.14 -0.64 3.37
CA GLU A 77 14.33 -1.49 3.35
C GLU A 77 13.93 -2.95 3.10
N ASP A 78 14.90 -3.82 2.85
CA ASP A 78 14.68 -5.26 2.66
C ASP A 78 13.62 -5.57 1.58
N MET A 79 13.77 -4.93 0.41
CA MET A 79 12.87 -5.11 -0.72
C MET A 79 12.98 -6.53 -1.29
N VAL A 80 11.84 -7.22 -1.40
CA VAL A 80 11.71 -8.57 -1.95
C VAL A 80 10.75 -8.55 -3.12
N ILE A 81 11.24 -8.93 -4.31
CA ILE A 81 10.42 -9.16 -5.49
C ILE A 81 9.78 -10.54 -5.40
N MET A 82 8.45 -10.59 -5.35
CA MET A 82 7.67 -11.83 -5.25
C MET A 82 7.39 -12.41 -6.64
N GLU A 83 7.16 -11.55 -7.63
CA GLU A 83 6.81 -11.92 -9.00
C GLU A 83 7.24 -10.82 -9.97
N ALA A 84 7.74 -11.21 -11.14
CA ALA A 84 8.09 -10.31 -12.23
C ALA A 84 7.82 -11.02 -13.58
N GLU A 85 6.65 -10.81 -14.16
CA GLU A 85 6.19 -11.60 -15.31
C GLU A 85 5.47 -10.77 -16.38
N ALA A 86 5.36 -11.34 -17.58
CA ALA A 86 4.47 -10.81 -18.61
C ALA A 86 3.03 -11.25 -18.30
N VAL A 87 2.08 -10.32 -18.40
CA VAL A 87 0.68 -10.56 -18.06
C VAL A 87 -0.24 -10.22 -19.25
N PRO A 88 -1.37 -10.92 -19.41
CA PRO A 88 -2.26 -10.71 -20.56
C PRO A 88 -3.08 -9.42 -20.46
N CYS A 89 -3.36 -8.93 -19.24
CA CYS A 89 -4.17 -7.74 -18.99
C CYS A 89 -3.78 -7.05 -17.67
N ARG A 90 -4.17 -5.78 -17.53
CA ARG A 90 -3.99 -5.02 -16.28
C ARG A 90 -4.99 -5.53 -15.25
N ARG A 91 -4.54 -5.70 -14.01
CA ARG A 91 -5.41 -5.93 -12.86
C ARG A 91 -5.86 -4.62 -12.23
N PHE A 92 -5.07 -3.55 -12.39
CA PHE A 92 -5.32 -2.24 -11.83
C PHE A 92 -5.39 -1.20 -12.95
N GLU A 93 -6.60 -0.71 -13.25
CA GLU A 93 -6.82 0.29 -14.31
C GLU A 93 -6.32 1.68 -13.91
N ASN A 94 -6.39 2.01 -12.62
CA ASN A 94 -5.92 3.27 -12.04
C ASN A 94 -4.85 3.01 -10.98
N TRP A 95 -4.21 4.09 -10.51
CA TRP A 95 -3.33 4.00 -9.36
C TRP A 95 -4.11 4.03 -8.05
N SER A 96 -3.88 3.04 -7.19
CA SER A 96 -4.51 2.94 -5.88
C SER A 96 -3.50 2.98 -4.74
N LEU A 97 -3.84 3.66 -3.64
CA LEU A 97 -3.10 3.61 -2.38
C LEU A 97 -4.01 3.14 -1.26
N GLY A 98 -3.68 2.05 -0.57
CA GLY A 98 -4.44 1.56 0.60
C GLY A 98 -3.62 1.59 1.88
N TYR A 99 -4.22 2.01 2.99
CA TYR A 99 -3.72 1.66 4.32
C TYR A 99 -4.44 0.41 4.82
N VAL A 100 -3.67 -0.57 5.28
CA VAL A 100 -4.18 -1.85 5.75
C VAL A 100 -4.09 -1.90 7.27
N GLY A 101 -5.21 -1.60 7.93
CA GLY A 101 -5.36 -1.59 9.39
C GLY A 101 -6.41 -2.59 9.88
N HIS A 102 -6.67 -2.60 11.19
CA HIS A 102 -7.71 -3.45 11.77
C HIS A 102 -9.09 -2.79 11.64
N SER A 103 -10.00 -3.47 10.94
CA SER A 103 -11.44 -3.26 10.97
C SER A 103 -12.13 -4.60 10.68
N GLU A 104 -13.38 -4.80 11.11
CA GLU A 104 -14.09 -6.09 10.97
C GLU A 104 -14.15 -6.58 9.50
N ASP A 105 -14.36 -5.68 8.54
CA ASP A 105 -14.33 -6.01 7.10
C ASP A 105 -12.94 -6.45 6.60
N MET A 106 -11.87 -5.92 7.20
CA MET A 106 -10.49 -6.28 6.85
C MET A 106 -10.10 -7.64 7.42
N ASP A 107 -10.65 -8.01 8.59
CA ASP A 107 -10.38 -9.31 9.21
C ASP A 107 -10.91 -10.48 8.37
N ALA A 108 -12.09 -10.32 7.76
CA ALA A 108 -12.62 -11.29 6.80
C ALA A 108 -11.74 -11.41 5.53
N LEU A 109 -11.19 -10.30 5.04
CA LEU A 109 -10.24 -10.32 3.91
C LEU A 109 -8.92 -10.99 4.28
N TYR A 110 -8.39 -10.76 5.49
CA TYR A 110 -7.15 -11.41 5.96
C TYR A 110 -7.28 -12.93 5.98
N LEU A 111 -8.40 -13.45 6.50
CA LEU A 111 -8.66 -14.90 6.53
C LEU A 111 -8.83 -15.51 5.13
N LYS A 112 -9.34 -14.73 4.16
CA LYS A 112 -9.53 -15.21 2.79
C LYS A 112 -8.22 -15.33 2.00
N PHE A 113 -7.25 -14.44 2.23
CA PHE A 113 -6.04 -14.33 1.42
C PHE A 113 -4.73 -14.66 2.16
N GLY A 114 -4.77 -14.86 3.48
CA GLY A 114 -3.62 -15.17 4.33
C GLY A 114 -3.83 -16.39 5.24
N ILE A 115 -2.82 -16.68 6.05
CA ILE A 115 -2.82 -17.79 7.03
C ILE A 115 -3.18 -17.28 8.45
N THR A 116 -3.12 -15.97 8.67
CA THR A 116 -3.34 -15.32 9.97
C THR A 116 -4.16 -14.03 9.81
N VAL A 117 -4.76 -13.55 10.90
CA VAL A 117 -5.34 -12.19 10.96
C VAL A 117 -4.21 -11.17 10.88
N GLY A 118 -4.31 -10.22 9.94
CA GLY A 118 -3.33 -9.17 9.71
C GLY A 118 -2.61 -9.27 8.36
N PHE A 119 -2.07 -8.13 7.91
CA PHE A 119 -1.35 -8.02 6.66
C PHE A 119 0.16 -8.28 6.85
N ASP A 120 0.60 -9.45 6.40
CA ASP A 120 2.00 -9.84 6.37
C ASP A 120 2.36 -10.41 4.98
N PRO A 121 2.89 -9.58 4.05
CA PRO A 121 3.20 -10.01 2.70
C PRO A 121 4.32 -11.06 2.64
N ALA A 122 5.15 -11.20 3.69
CA ALA A 122 6.19 -12.23 3.74
C ALA A 122 5.59 -13.64 3.89
N ARG A 123 4.33 -13.74 4.29
CA ARG A 123 3.57 -15.01 4.43
C ARG A 123 2.53 -15.21 3.34
N MET A 124 2.55 -14.38 2.29
CA MET A 124 1.64 -14.45 1.16
C MET A 124 2.37 -14.88 -0.10
N THR A 125 1.65 -15.51 -1.03
CA THR A 125 2.13 -15.66 -2.41
C THR A 125 1.88 -14.36 -3.19
N ALA A 126 2.58 -14.15 -4.31
CA ALA A 126 2.30 -13.01 -5.18
C ALA A 126 0.83 -13.00 -5.65
N ALA A 127 0.30 -14.15 -6.04
CA ALA A 127 -1.10 -14.30 -6.44
C ALA A 127 -2.08 -13.93 -5.32
N SER A 128 -1.84 -14.39 -4.08
CA SER A 128 -2.66 -14.04 -2.92
C SER A 128 -2.61 -12.55 -2.62
N LEU A 129 -1.43 -11.92 -2.70
CA LEU A 129 -1.27 -10.48 -2.50
C LEU A 129 -1.99 -9.68 -3.58
N VAL A 130 -1.84 -10.03 -4.86
CA VAL A 130 -2.57 -9.39 -5.96
C VAL A 130 -4.08 -9.53 -5.75
N GLY A 131 -4.56 -10.70 -5.35
CA GLY A 131 -5.97 -10.95 -5.02
C GLY A 131 -6.47 -10.07 -3.88
N PHE A 132 -5.76 -10.07 -2.76
CA PHE A 132 -6.06 -9.24 -1.58
C PHE A 132 -6.14 -7.76 -1.94
N VAL A 133 -5.11 -7.23 -2.61
CA VAL A 133 -5.07 -5.82 -2.98
C VAL A 133 -6.16 -5.48 -3.98
N SER A 134 -6.49 -6.38 -4.92
CA SER A 134 -7.62 -6.18 -5.84
C SER A 134 -8.94 -6.03 -5.08
N GLU A 135 -9.22 -6.90 -4.12
CA GLU A 135 -10.46 -6.84 -3.33
C GLU A 135 -10.49 -5.61 -2.41
N LEU A 136 -9.36 -5.27 -1.79
CA LEU A 136 -9.23 -4.06 -0.97
C LEU A 136 -9.57 -2.80 -1.78
N VAL A 137 -9.06 -2.72 -3.01
CA VAL A 137 -9.33 -1.62 -3.94
C VAL A 137 -10.81 -1.58 -4.35
N ARG A 138 -11.48 -2.73 -4.49
CA ARG A 138 -12.91 -2.81 -4.84
C ARG A 138 -13.84 -2.43 -3.70
N LEU A 139 -13.48 -2.79 -2.46
CA LEU A 139 -14.31 -2.56 -1.28
C LEU A 139 -14.23 -1.12 -0.75
N GLY A 140 -13.27 -0.32 -1.21
CA GLY A 140 -13.11 1.09 -0.82
C GLY A 140 -12.69 1.31 0.64
N GLY A 141 -12.51 0.24 1.42
CA GLY A 141 -12.06 0.27 2.81
C GLY A 141 -10.62 0.78 2.91
N GLY A 142 -10.44 2.07 3.15
CA GLY A 142 -9.12 2.68 3.38
C GLY A 142 -8.26 2.90 2.12
N VAL A 143 -8.83 2.71 0.91
CA VAL A 143 -8.13 2.90 -0.37
C VAL A 143 -8.46 4.25 -1.00
N ARG A 144 -7.43 4.95 -1.44
CA ARG A 144 -7.47 6.17 -2.24
C ARG A 144 -7.17 5.84 -3.69
N HIS A 145 -8.05 6.23 -4.60
CA HIS A 145 -7.77 6.20 -6.04
C HIS A 145 -7.18 7.53 -6.48
N LEU A 146 -6.15 7.50 -7.32
CA LEU A 146 -5.71 8.69 -8.05
C LEU A 146 -6.51 8.78 -9.35
N SER A 147 -7.60 9.54 -9.33
CA SER A 147 -8.29 9.98 -10.55
C SER A 147 -7.61 11.27 -11.04
N GLY A 148 -7.44 11.44 -12.35
CA GLY A 148 -6.89 12.67 -12.92
C GLY A 148 -7.72 13.89 -12.54
N GLY A 149 -7.21 14.73 -11.63
CA GLY A 149 -7.89 15.94 -11.15
C GLY A 149 -7.59 16.21 -9.67
N VAL A 150 -7.20 17.44 -9.35
CA VAL A 150 -6.70 17.88 -8.03
C VAL A 150 -7.82 17.97 -6.96
N ALA A 151 -7.44 17.62 -5.70
CA ALA A 151 -8.00 17.98 -4.38
C ALA A 151 -8.97 17.04 -3.58
N GLN A 152 -8.48 16.64 -2.38
CA GLN A 152 -9.14 16.36 -1.06
C GLN A 152 -10.12 15.17 -0.88
N PRO A 153 -10.37 14.61 0.35
CA PRO A 153 -10.05 15.06 1.71
C PRO A 153 -9.11 14.13 2.55
N ALA A 154 -8.97 14.41 3.85
CA ALA A 154 -7.96 13.88 4.78
C ALA A 154 -8.08 12.39 5.12
N LEU A 155 -6.95 11.76 5.42
CA LEU A 155 -6.84 10.34 5.76
C LEU A 155 -7.38 10.16 7.19
N ARG A 156 -8.49 9.43 7.36
CA ARG A 156 -8.98 9.09 8.70
C ARG A 156 -8.12 7.96 9.25
N MET A 157 -7.06 8.31 9.98
CA MET A 157 -6.30 7.35 10.77
C MET A 157 -7.18 6.87 11.92
N PRO A 158 -7.20 5.56 12.25
CA PRO A 158 -7.89 5.10 13.46
C PRO A 158 -7.26 5.78 14.67
N GLY A 159 -8.11 6.42 15.47
CA GLY A 159 -7.71 7.10 16.69
C GLY A 159 -7.04 6.12 17.65
N ARG A 160 -6.03 6.62 18.35
CA ARG A 160 -5.41 5.94 19.49
C ARG A 160 -6.53 5.55 20.46
N VAL A 161 -6.75 4.25 20.67
CA VAL A 161 -7.50 3.78 21.83
C VAL A 161 -6.67 4.21 23.04
N THR A 162 -7.06 5.30 23.68
CA THR A 162 -6.63 5.56 25.06
C THR A 162 -7.40 4.57 25.92
N ALA A 163 -6.73 3.47 26.26
CA ALA A 163 -7.16 2.64 27.37
C ALA A 163 -7.08 3.49 28.65
N ASP A 164 -8.24 3.57 29.31
CA ASP A 164 -8.49 3.49 30.75
C ASP A 164 -7.61 4.27 31.73
N ASP A 165 -8.27 5.07 32.57
CA ASP A 165 -8.24 4.85 34.02
C ASP A 165 -9.27 5.77 34.68
N GLY A 166 -10.43 5.19 34.98
CA GLY A 166 -11.34 5.74 35.98
C GLY A 166 -10.77 5.50 37.38
N VAL A 167 -10.53 6.56 38.15
CA VAL A 167 -10.60 6.52 39.61
C VAL A 167 -11.24 7.82 40.09
N GLY A 168 -12.38 7.69 40.77
CA GLY A 168 -13.16 8.81 41.27
C GLY A 168 -12.52 9.51 42.48
N SER A 169 -13.06 10.69 42.80
CA SER A 169 -13.12 11.15 44.18
C SER A 169 -14.33 12.06 44.38
N VAL A 170 -15.02 11.74 45.47
CA VAL A 170 -16.11 12.46 46.13
C VAL A 170 -15.55 13.73 46.81
N ALA A 171 -16.48 14.61 47.22
CA ALA A 171 -16.35 15.80 48.08
C ALA A 171 -15.98 17.10 47.34
N ASN A 172 -16.63 18.24 47.55
CA ASN A 172 -17.53 18.70 48.61
C ASN A 172 -18.41 19.83 48.07
#